data_AF-A0A2N4UNK4-F1
#
_entry.id   AF-A0A2N4UNK4-F1
#
_cell.length_a   1.000
_cell.length_b   1.000
_cell.length_c   1.000
_cell.angle_alpha   90.00
_cell.angle_beta   90.00
_cell.angle_gamma   90.00
#
_symmetry.space_group_name_H-M   'P 1'
#
loop_
_entity.id
_entity.type
_entity.pdbx_description
1 polymer ?
#
loop_
_entity_poly.entity_id
_entity_poly.type
_entity_poly.pdbx_seq_one_letter_code
_entity_poly.pdbx_strand_id
1 'polypeptide(L)'
;MQLHEHYQHAIKQNNVLLEFARHARQSNLILCYIKKDNHDNETNNALAMALLHANCPNIMQEIPLGRVVFEVEQAQCKSAVLRADIATLRAQLTYPIEE
;
A
#
# COMPACT_ATOMS: atom_id res chain seq x y z
N MET A 1 11.40 -1.35 16.29
CA MET A 1 10.31 -0.48 15.82
C MET A 1 9.30 -1.36 15.09
N GLN A 2 8.01 -1.11 15.27
CA GLN A 2 6.95 -1.83 14.56
C GLN A 2 6.83 -1.30 13.12
N LEU A 3 6.35 -2.11 12.18
CA LEU A 3 6.30 -1.78 10.75
C LEU A 3 5.62 -0.44 10.44
N HIS A 4 4.59 -0.07 11.20
CA HIS A 4 3.92 1.23 11.05
C HIS A 4 4.79 2.46 11.39
N GLU A 5 5.76 2.32 12.31
CA GLU A 5 6.63 3.42 12.75
C GLU A 5 7.66 3.70 11.66
N HIS A 6 8.20 2.63 11.07
CA HIS A 6 9.07 2.72 9.90
C HIS A 6 8.37 3.41 8.73
N TYR A 7 7.12 3.05 8.45
CA TYR A 7 6.34 3.68 7.39
C TYR A 7 6.09 5.16 7.65
N GLN A 8 5.66 5.53 8.87
CA GLN A 8 5.44 6.93 9.25
C GLN A 8 6.72 7.78 9.15
N HIS A 9 7.88 7.18 9.42
CA HIS A 9 9.16 7.86 9.27
C HIS A 9 9.55 8.02 7.79
N ALA A 10 9.40 6.96 6.99
CA ALA A 10 9.77 6.95 5.58
C ALA A 10 8.98 7.98 4.77
N ILE A 11 7.66 8.06 4.97
CA ILE A 11 6.80 8.96 4.19
C ILE A 11 7.05 10.44 4.49
N LYS A 12 7.49 10.76 5.71
CA LYS A 12 7.89 12.13 6.08
C LYS A 12 9.17 12.58 5.38
N GLN A 13 10.04 11.63 5.04
CA GLN A 13 11.33 11.91 4.41
C GLN A 13 11.21 11.94 2.88
N ASN A 14 10.46 11.00 2.31
CA ASN A 14 10.23 10.92 0.88
C ASN A 14 8.76 10.57 0.64
N ASN A 15 7.97 11.53 0.14
CA ASN A 15 6.57 11.29 -0.18
C ASN A 15 6.44 10.59 -1.56
N VAL A 16 6.79 9.30 -1.60
CA VAL A 16 6.85 8.49 -2.84
C VAL A 16 5.45 8.07 -3.33
N LEU A 17 4.35 8.56 -2.71
CA LEU A 17 2.99 8.19 -3.10
C LEU A 17 2.71 8.42 -4.59
N LEU A 18 3.19 9.55 -5.13
CA LEU A 18 2.97 9.96 -6.51
C LEU A 18 3.77 9.10 -7.50
N GLU A 19 5.01 8.76 -7.18
CA GLU A 19 5.81 7.85 -8.01
C GLU A 19 5.27 6.43 -7.95
N PHE A 20 4.81 5.99 -6.77
CA PHE A 20 4.15 4.71 -6.59
C PHE A 20 2.85 4.63 -7.40
N ALA A 21 1.98 5.65 -7.33
CA ALA A 21 0.76 5.71 -8.14
C ALA A 21 1.08 5.65 -9.64
N ARG A 22 2.13 6.35 -10.08
CA ARG A 22 2.59 6.37 -11.48
C ARG A 22 3.12 5.01 -11.92
N HIS A 23 3.90 4.32 -11.10
CA HIS A 23 4.40 2.98 -11.41
C HIS A 23 3.32 1.90 -11.32
N ALA A 24 2.43 1.98 -10.34
CA ALA A 24 1.34 1.03 -10.19
C ALA A 24 0.33 1.13 -11.35
N ARG A 25 0.11 2.34 -11.89
CA ARG A 25 -0.61 2.58 -13.15
C ARG A 25 0.08 1.95 -14.36
N GLN A 26 1.41 1.94 -14.41
CA GLN A 26 2.19 1.32 -15.50
C GLN A 26 2.25 -0.20 -15.40
N SER A 27 2.23 -0.75 -14.18
CA SER A 27 2.44 -2.18 -13.92
C SER A 27 1.16 -3.03 -13.91
N ASN A 28 -0.02 -2.46 -14.20
CA ASN A 28 -1.33 -3.16 -14.21
C ASN A 28 -1.70 -3.92 -12.91
N LEU A 29 -0.93 -3.78 -11.84
CA LEU A 29 -1.14 -4.45 -10.54
C LEU A 29 -2.53 -4.15 -9.95
N ILE A 30 -3.10 -3.00 -10.28
CA ILE A 30 -4.38 -2.53 -9.76
C ILE A 30 -5.58 -3.00 -10.62
N LEU A 31 -5.37 -3.24 -11.93
CA LEU A 31 -6.42 -3.72 -12.85
C LEU A 31 -6.92 -5.11 -12.48
N CYS A 32 -6.13 -5.93 -11.79
CA CYS A 32 -6.55 -7.25 -11.33
C CYS A 32 -7.49 -7.19 -10.11
N TYR A 33 -7.38 -6.17 -9.26
CA TYR A 33 -8.13 -6.10 -7.99
C TYR A 33 -9.37 -5.20 -8.04
N ILE A 34 -9.37 -4.14 -8.87
CA ILE A 34 -10.54 -3.24 -9.02
C ILE A 34 -11.72 -3.92 -9.74
N LYS A 35 -11.48 -4.99 -10.51
CA LYS A 35 -12.54 -5.60 -11.34
C LYS A 35 -13.56 -6.47 -10.57
N LYS A 36 -13.47 -6.60 -9.25
CA LYS A 36 -14.46 -7.34 -8.43
C LYS A 36 -14.78 -6.59 -7.13
N ASP A 37 -15.95 -5.96 -7.13
CA ASP A 37 -16.59 -5.16 -6.07
C ASP A 37 -16.79 -5.81 -4.68
N ASN A 38 -16.07 -6.88 -4.31
CA ASN A 38 -16.33 -7.60 -3.05
C ASN A 38 -15.11 -7.81 -2.14
N HIS A 39 -13.95 -7.23 -2.46
CA HIS A 39 -12.72 -7.51 -1.71
C HIS A 39 -11.97 -6.24 -1.27
N ASP A 40 -12.69 -5.34 -0.59
CA ASP A 40 -12.14 -4.09 -0.03
C ASP A 40 -10.92 -4.32 0.85
N ASN A 41 -10.95 -5.37 1.69
CA ASN A 41 -9.85 -5.67 2.58
C ASN A 41 -8.62 -6.20 1.84
N GLU A 42 -8.82 -7.05 0.83
CA GLU A 42 -7.71 -7.61 0.04
C GLU A 42 -7.08 -6.54 -0.86
N THR A 43 -7.90 -5.65 -1.42
CA THR A 43 -7.43 -4.49 -2.19
C THR A 43 -6.62 -3.55 -1.31
N ASN A 44 -7.11 -3.23 -0.10
CA ASN A 44 -6.38 -2.40 0.85
C ASN A 44 -5.09 -3.08 1.31
N ASN A 45 -5.10 -4.39 1.56
CA ASN A 45 -3.90 -5.17 1.89
C ASN A 45 -2.87 -5.15 0.75
N ALA A 46 -3.30 -5.29 -0.50
CA ALA A 46 -2.40 -5.25 -1.64
C ALA A 46 -1.76 -3.86 -1.81
N LEU A 47 -2.56 -2.79 -1.69
CA LEU A 47 -2.07 -1.42 -1.72
C LEU A 47 -1.12 -1.12 -0.56
N ALA A 48 -1.45 -1.58 0.65
CA ALA A 48 -0.60 -1.44 1.83
C ALA A 48 0.73 -2.16 1.65
N MET A 49 0.69 -3.41 1.19
CA MET A 49 1.89 -4.22 0.95
C MET A 49 2.82 -3.54 -0.05
N ALA A 50 2.25 -3.01 -1.13
CA ALA A 50 3.03 -2.33 -2.16
C ALA A 50 3.60 -0.98 -1.70
N LEU A 51 2.83 -0.19 -0.92
CA LEU A 51 3.32 1.01 -0.24
C LEU A 51 4.47 0.70 0.72
N LEU A 52 4.36 -0.38 1.49
CA LEU A 52 5.38 -0.81 2.44
C LEU A 52 6.64 -1.33 1.74
N HIS A 53 6.49 -2.05 0.62
CA HIS A 53 7.64 -2.45 -0.20
C HIS A 53 8.36 -1.25 -0.83
N ALA A 54 7.63 -0.23 -1.27
CA ALA A 54 8.21 0.97 -1.86
C ALA A 54 8.93 1.85 -0.83
N ASN A 55 8.32 2.05 0.35
CA ASN A 55 8.83 3.00 1.34
C ASN A 55 9.70 2.35 2.42
N CYS A 56 9.53 1.05 2.68
CA CYS A 56 10.25 0.30 3.72
C CYS A 56 10.86 -1.01 3.17
N PRO A 57 11.60 -1.00 2.04
CA PRO A 57 12.05 -2.23 1.38
C PRO A 57 12.92 -3.11 2.28
N ASN A 58 13.83 -2.51 3.05
CA ASN A 58 14.74 -3.24 3.94
C ASN A 58 13.96 -3.97 5.04
N ILE A 59 12.99 -3.29 5.67
CA ILE A 59 12.16 -3.88 6.72
C ILE A 59 11.28 -4.99 6.16
N MET A 60 10.70 -4.80 4.97
CA MET A 60 9.88 -5.81 4.33
C MET A 60 10.67 -7.08 3.96
N GLN A 61 11.97 -6.97 3.65
CA GLN A 61 12.84 -8.11 3.38
C GLN A 61 13.19 -8.91 4.64
N GLU A 62 13.18 -8.27 5.81
CA GLU A 62 13.45 -8.93 7.10
C GLU A 62 12.25 -9.73 7.63
N ILE A 63 11.03 -9.45 7.14
CA ILE A 63 9.82 -10.15 7.59
C ILE A 63 9.75 -11.54 6.94
N PRO A 64 9.59 -12.62 7.72
CA PRO A 64 9.40 -13.96 7.18
C PRO A 64 8.17 -14.03 6.28
N LEU A 65 8.27 -14.67 5.11
CA LEU A 65 7.19 -14.74 4.11
C LEU A 65 5.83 -15.16 4.70
N GLY A 66 5.81 -16.13 5.61
CA GLY A 66 4.58 -16.60 6.28
C GLY A 66 3.95 -15.60 7.27
N ARG A 67 4.62 -14.48 7.56
CA ARG A 67 4.14 -13.42 8.46
C ARG A 67 3.88 -12.09 7.74
N VAL A 68 4.28 -11.94 6.48
CA VAL A 68 4.18 -10.68 5.74
C VAL A 68 2.75 -10.15 5.74
N VAL A 69 1.76 -10.99 5.41
CA VAL A 69 0.34 -10.58 5.39
C VAL A 69 -0.12 -10.07 6.75
N PHE A 70 0.18 -10.81 7.82
CA PHE A 70 -0.20 -10.43 9.18
C PHE A 70 0.44 -9.11 9.62
N GLU A 71 1.73 -8.90 9.35
CA GLU A 71 2.42 -7.65 9.70
C GLU A 71 1.88 -6.45 8.91
N VAL A 72 1.50 -6.66 7.64
CA VAL A 72 0.87 -5.64 6.80
C VAL A 72 -0.54 -5.27 7.30
N GLU A 73 -1.34 -6.25 7.72
CA GLU A 73 -2.65 -6.02 8.34
C GLU A 73 -2.51 -5.26 9.67
N GLN A 74 -1.54 -5.65 10.50
CA GLN A 74 -1.24 -4.94 11.75
C GLN A 74 -0.79 -3.50 11.51
N ALA A 75 0.04 -3.27 10.49
CA ALA A 75 0.47 -1.93 10.11
C ALA A 75 -0.71 -1.05 9.68
N GLN A 76 -1.66 -1.59 8.92
CA GLN A 76 -2.88 -0.87 8.53
C GLN A 76 -3.78 -0.56 9.73
N CYS A 77 -4.02 -1.54 10.60
CA CYS A 77 -4.84 -1.35 11.81
C CYS A 77 -4.29 -0.23 12.70
N LYS A 78 -2.97 -0.12 12.82
CA LYS A 78 -2.32 0.82 13.74
C LYS A 78 -1.92 2.15 13.10
N SER A 79 -1.82 2.23 11.78
CA SER A 79 -1.33 3.44 11.09
C SER A 79 -2.47 4.20 10.40
N ALA A 80 -2.88 5.33 10.99
CA ALA A 80 -3.82 6.24 10.34
C ALA A 80 -3.27 6.83 9.03
N VAL A 81 -1.96 7.09 8.99
CA VAL A 81 -1.27 7.63 7.80
C VAL A 81 -1.33 6.63 6.65
N LEU A 82 -0.94 5.37 6.89
CA LEU A 82 -1.00 4.32 5.87
C LEU A 82 -2.42 4.14 5.33
N ARG A 83 -3.44 4.18 6.20
CA ARG A 83 -4.84 4.10 5.77
C ARG A 83 -5.26 5.29 4.89
N ALA A 84 -4.82 6.50 5.22
CA ALA A 84 -5.09 7.69 4.41
C ALA A 84 -4.42 7.62 3.03
N ASP A 85 -3.19 7.09 2.98
CA ASP A 85 -2.45 6.90 1.74
C ASP A 85 -3.09 5.83 0.85
N ILE A 86 -3.54 4.72 1.44
CA ILE A 86 -4.29 3.67 0.73
C ILE A 86 -5.58 4.26 0.16
N ALA A 87 -6.33 5.05 0.93
CA ALA A 87 -7.55 5.70 0.45
C ALA A 87 -7.27 6.66 -0.72
N THR A 88 -6.17 7.43 -0.62
CA THR A 88 -5.72 8.35 -1.67
C THR A 88 -5.35 7.59 -2.95
N LEU A 89 -4.56 6.52 -2.83
CA LEU A 89 -4.20 5.66 -3.97
C LEU A 89 -5.45 5.01 -4.58
N ARG A 90 -6.35 4.48 -3.75
CA ARG A 90 -7.58 3.85 -4.22
C ARG A 90 -8.40 4.83 -5.08
N ALA A 91 -8.54 6.09 -4.65
CA ALA A 91 -9.23 7.12 -5.42
C ALA A 91 -8.51 7.47 -6.74
N GLN A 92 -7.18 7.53 -6.74
CA GLN A 92 -6.39 7.87 -7.94
C GLN A 92 -6.29 6.74 -8.96
N LEU A 93 -6.53 5.51 -8.54
CA LEU A 93 -6.36 4.32 -9.37
C LEU A 93 -7.70 3.71 -9.80
N THR A 94 -8.83 4.30 -9.40
CA THR A 94 -10.18 3.90 -9.79
C THR A 94 -10.30 3.84 -11.32
N TYR A 95 -10.81 2.71 -11.83
CA TYR A 95 -11.11 2.49 -13.24
C TYR A 95 -12.62 2.29 -13.42
N PRO A 96 -13.25 2.78 -14.51
CA PRO A 96 -12.64 3.60 -15.55
C PRO A 96 -12.19 4.96 -15.00
N ILE A 97 -11.15 5.52 -15.62
CA ILE A 97 -10.79 6.91 -15.38
C ILE A 97 -11.93 7.71 -16.02
N GLU A 98 -12.84 8.23 -15.20
CA GLU A 98 -13.81 9.22 -15.66
C GLU A 98 -13.03 10.51 -15.94
N GLU A 99 -12.91 10.88 -17.23
CA GLU A 99 -12.30 12.14 -17.68
C GLU A 99 -13.16 13.36 -17.31
#